data_AF-A0A6N3B6X8-F1
#
_entry.id   AF-A0A6N3B6X8-F1
#
_cell.length_a   1.000
_cell.length_b   1.000
_cell.length_c   1.000
_cell.angle_alpha   90.00
_cell.angle_beta   90.00
_cell.angle_gamma   90.00
#
_symmetry.space_group_name_H-M   'P 1'
#
loop_
_entity.id
_entity.type
_entity.pdbx_description
1 polymer ?
#
loop_
_entity_poly.entity_id
_entity_poly.type
_entity_poly.pdbx_seq_one_letter_code
_entity_poly.pdbx_strand_id
1 'polypeptide(L)'
;MEVSLADETFSYTVQLEDEEEQEFTLQASMGGSTIEEVVTVKPSRAFLASLQAEKQEQEALEKAETALALAETQPNQKNYDEAVTLIHALSKTYEDLATRLAVVEDHLAIGKALDTAEASLERSDFDQAKGLVAQAVLNKETFESRLSTVEAKISEKEAEALVAEAVQAVEAAEAEPTKDALARAEDAVARLKAPDEELATRTKTVAQTITANEQAAAQAKAEEERQAATAVPEQSQPAAASNQAQTSVLVTPTGSKYHTRKCGNGTYTPATLAEAQSRGLTPCAKCFP
;
A
#
# COMPACT_ATOMS: atom_id res chain seq x y z
N MET A 1 -66.93 43.51 31.38
CA MET A 1 -66.55 43.30 32.80
C MET A 1 -67.20 44.42 33.59
N GLU A 2 -67.97 44.13 34.62
CA GLU A 2 -68.61 45.14 35.47
C GLU A 2 -67.72 45.39 36.69
N VAL A 3 -67.33 46.65 36.92
CA VAL A 3 -66.39 47.02 37.98
C VAL A 3 -67.04 48.05 38.89
N SER A 4 -67.11 47.75 40.19
CA SER A 4 -67.58 48.68 41.23
C SER A 4 -66.37 49.18 42.02
N LEU A 5 -66.17 50.49 42.05
CA LEU A 5 -64.95 51.13 42.57
C LEU A 5 -65.30 51.92 43.84
N ALA A 6 -64.56 51.66 44.92
CA ALA A 6 -64.60 52.49 46.13
C ALA A 6 -63.65 53.71 46.02
N ASP A 7 -62.63 53.61 45.16
CA ASP A 7 -61.45 54.50 45.14
C ASP A 7 -61.30 55.20 43.76
N GLU A 8 -62.38 55.82 43.25
CA GLU A 8 -62.47 56.74 42.08
C GLU A 8 -61.71 56.44 40.75
N THR A 9 -60.97 55.33 40.62
CA THR A 9 -60.10 55.03 39.48
C THR A 9 -60.16 53.56 39.10
N PHE A 10 -60.15 53.27 37.79
CA PHE A 10 -59.94 51.92 37.26
C PHE A 10 -58.89 51.92 36.15
N SER A 11 -58.28 50.77 35.91
CA SER A 11 -57.35 50.54 34.82
C SER A 11 -57.83 49.35 33.99
N TYR A 12 -57.80 49.49 32.67
CA TYR A 12 -58.14 48.44 31.71
C TYR A 12 -57.01 48.30 30.69
N THR A 13 -56.54 47.06 30.47
CA THR A 13 -55.50 46.77 29.49
C THR A 13 -56.14 46.17 28.26
N VAL A 14 -55.80 46.73 27.10
CA VAL A 14 -56.23 46.25 25.80
C VAL A 14 -55.04 45.55 25.13
N GLN A 15 -55.25 44.32 24.67
CA GLN A 15 -54.27 43.61 23.85
C GLN A 15 -54.62 43.82 22.38
N LEU A 16 -53.69 44.40 21.63
CA LEU A 16 -53.79 44.56 20.18
C LEU A 16 -53.09 43.38 19.52
N GLU A 17 -53.78 42.72 18.59
CA GLU A 17 -53.26 41.57 17.84
C GLU A 17 -52.85 41.96 16.41
N ASP A 18 -53.36 43.08 15.92
CA ASP A 18 -53.23 43.54 14.54
C ASP A 18 -53.08 45.06 14.47
N GLU A 19 -53.06 45.58 13.24
CA GLU A 19 -52.93 47.00 12.93
C GLU A 19 -54.24 47.79 13.07
N GLU A 20 -55.34 47.14 13.48
CA GLU A 20 -56.65 47.78 13.55
C GLU A 20 -56.81 48.62 14.83
N GLU A 21 -57.56 49.72 14.71
CA GLU A 21 -57.97 50.51 15.87
C GLU A 21 -59.06 49.74 16.62
N GLN A 22 -58.94 49.64 17.94
CA GLN A 22 -59.96 49.01 18.77
C GLN A 22 -60.79 50.07 19.50
N GLU A 23 -62.12 49.97 19.38
CA GLU A 23 -63.05 50.86 20.05
C GLU A 23 -63.77 50.14 21.19
N PHE A 24 -63.92 50.84 22.32
CA PHE A 24 -64.65 50.33 23.47
C PHE A 24 -65.58 51.39 24.01
N THR A 25 -66.82 50.99 24.29
CA THR A 25 -67.78 51.87 24.94
C THR A 25 -67.68 51.72 26.45
N LEU A 26 -67.28 52.79 27.13
CA LEU A 26 -67.35 52.93 28.57
C LEU A 26 -68.74 53.44 28.94
N GLN A 27 -69.48 52.64 29.71
CA GLN A 27 -70.80 52.99 30.19
C GLN A 27 -70.77 53.23 31.69
N ALA A 28 -71.09 54.44 32.13
CA ALA A 28 -71.21 54.81 33.53
C ALA A 28 -72.68 55.06 33.87
N SER A 29 -73.18 54.40 34.93
CA SER A 29 -74.58 54.54 35.36
C SER A 29 -74.67 54.99 36.81
N MET A 30 -75.46 56.02 37.10
CA MET A 30 -75.70 56.53 38.45
C MET A 30 -77.14 57.04 38.60
N GLY A 31 -77.86 56.57 39.61
CA GLY A 31 -79.21 57.09 39.95
C GLY A 31 -80.24 57.03 38.82
N GLY A 32 -80.14 56.06 37.90
CA GLY A 32 -81.02 55.91 36.73
C GLY A 32 -80.61 56.72 35.49
N SER A 33 -79.49 57.44 35.54
CA SER A 33 -78.87 58.08 34.37
C SER A 33 -77.66 57.28 33.89
N THR A 34 -77.50 57.16 32.57
CA THR A 34 -76.40 56.46 31.92
C THR A 34 -75.65 57.42 31.01
N ILE A 35 -74.33 57.42 31.08
CA ILE A 35 -73.44 58.11 30.15
C ILE A 35 -72.60 57.06 29.43
N GLU A 36 -72.47 57.21 28.13
CA GLU A 36 -71.61 56.38 27.28
C GLU A 36 -70.50 57.25 26.69
N GLU A 37 -69.28 56.74 26.71
CA GLU A 37 -68.12 57.34 26.07
C GLU A 37 -67.40 56.28 25.25
N VAL A 38 -67.07 56.61 24.00
CA VAL A 38 -66.30 55.71 23.13
C VAL A 38 -64.82 56.05 23.28
N VAL A 39 -64.02 55.05 23.63
CA VAL A 39 -62.56 55.15 23.70
C VAL A 39 -61.96 54.36 22.54
N THR A 40 -61.21 55.05 21.69
CA THR A 40 -60.46 54.45 20.57
C THR A 40 -59.00 54.25 20.95
N VAL A 41 -58.52 53.01 20.87
CA VAL A 41 -57.12 52.64 21.11
C VAL A 41 -56.44 52.43 19.77
N LYS A 42 -55.45 53.28 19.46
CA LYS A 42 -54.68 53.19 18.22
C LYS A 42 -53.37 52.45 18.45
N PRO A 43 -53.00 51.50 17.57
CA PRO A 43 -51.69 50.86 17.64
C PRO A 43 -50.55 51.89 17.58
N SER A 44 -49.55 51.70 18.43
CA SER A 44 -48.39 52.59 18.42
C SER A 44 -47.54 52.38 17.16
N ARG A 45 -46.83 53.42 16.72
CA ARG A 45 -45.88 53.31 15.60
C ARG A 45 -44.82 52.22 15.83
N ALA A 46 -44.37 52.05 17.07
CA ALA A 46 -43.39 51.02 17.42
C ALA A 46 -43.96 49.60 17.27
N PHE A 47 -45.23 49.41 17.67
CA PHE A 47 -45.93 48.14 17.53
C PHE A 47 -46.20 47.77 16.06
N LEU A 48 -46.64 48.74 15.25
CA LEU A 48 -46.81 48.52 13.81
C LEU A 48 -45.50 48.14 13.12
N ALA A 49 -44.38 48.79 13.52
CA ALA A 49 -43.06 48.45 13.00
C ALA A 49 -42.64 47.03 13.42
N SER A 50 -42.96 46.57 14.63
CA SER A 50 -42.67 45.19 15.05
C SER A 50 -43.52 44.16 14.30
N LEU A 51 -44.81 44.42 14.07
CA LEU A 51 -45.67 43.55 13.26
C LEU A 51 -45.13 43.42 11.83
N GLN A 52 -44.71 44.53 11.22
CA GLN A 52 -44.13 44.52 9.89
C GLN A 52 -42.80 43.75 9.86
N ALA A 53 -41.93 43.96 10.85
CA ALA A 53 -40.66 43.24 10.95
C ALA A 53 -40.87 41.73 11.14
N GLU A 54 -41.86 41.32 11.93
CA GLU A 54 -42.21 39.91 12.12
C GLU A 54 -42.74 39.29 10.82
N LYS A 55 -43.60 40.00 10.08
CA LYS A 55 -44.06 39.54 8.77
C LYS A 55 -42.91 39.38 7.77
N GLN A 56 -41.99 40.33 7.74
CA GLN A 56 -40.79 40.24 6.88
C GLN A 56 -39.87 39.08 7.27
N GLU A 57 -39.70 38.81 8.56
CA GLU A 57 -38.96 37.65 9.05
C GLU A 57 -39.63 36.34 8.61
N GLN A 58 -40.97 36.24 8.69
CA GLN A 58 -41.71 35.06 8.24
C GLN A 58 -41.57 34.83 6.72
N GLU A 59 -41.68 35.89 5.92
CA GLU A 59 -41.47 35.80 4.47
C GLU A 59 -40.03 35.42 4.11
N ALA A 60 -39.04 35.88 4.89
CA ALA A 60 -37.64 35.50 4.72
C ALA A 60 -37.41 34.03 5.13
N LEU A 61 -38.05 33.58 6.21
CA LEU A 61 -37.99 32.21 6.69
C LEU A 61 -38.55 31.23 5.66
N GLU A 62 -39.72 31.53 5.07
CA GLU A 62 -40.33 30.69 4.02
C GLU A 62 -39.40 30.54 2.79
N LYS A 63 -38.71 31.61 2.40
CA LYS A 63 -37.72 31.57 1.32
C LYS A 63 -36.52 30.71 1.68
N ALA A 64 -35.99 30.86 2.89
CA ALA A 64 -34.88 30.07 3.39
C ALA A 64 -35.23 28.57 3.44
N GLU A 65 -36.42 28.22 3.92
CA GLU A 65 -36.94 26.85 3.94
C GLU A 65 -37.06 26.26 2.54
N THR A 66 -37.58 27.04 1.58
CA THR A 66 -37.73 26.62 0.19
C THR A 66 -36.37 26.35 -0.46
N ALA A 67 -35.39 27.24 -0.26
CA ALA A 67 -34.05 27.05 -0.79
C ALA A 67 -33.33 25.85 -0.17
N LEU A 68 -33.48 25.66 1.14
CA LEU A 68 -32.93 24.50 1.83
C LEU A 68 -33.56 23.18 1.34
N ALA A 69 -34.88 23.13 1.17
CA ALA A 69 -35.57 21.96 0.61
C ALA A 69 -35.08 21.63 -0.81
N LEU A 70 -34.80 22.66 -1.62
CA LEU A 70 -34.19 22.47 -2.93
C LEU A 70 -32.76 21.91 -2.82
N ALA A 71 -31.97 22.39 -1.85
CA ALA A 71 -30.62 21.88 -1.61
C ALA A 71 -30.62 20.43 -1.08
N GLU A 72 -31.62 20.02 -0.30
CA GLU A 72 -31.78 18.64 0.18
C GLU A 72 -32.19 17.68 -0.95
N THR A 73 -33.10 18.10 -1.82
CA THR A 73 -33.59 17.27 -2.94
C THR A 73 -32.63 17.27 -4.12
N GLN A 74 -31.87 18.35 -4.32
CA GLN A 74 -30.85 18.50 -5.35
C GLN A 74 -29.55 19.04 -4.75
N PRO A 75 -28.80 18.19 -4.01
CA PRO A 75 -27.57 18.62 -3.38
C PRO A 75 -26.51 19.01 -4.42
N ASN A 76 -26.19 20.29 -4.45
CA ASN A 76 -25.07 20.84 -5.20
C ASN A 76 -24.62 22.15 -4.54
N GLN A 77 -23.40 22.59 -4.85
CA GLN A 77 -22.79 23.77 -4.22
C GLN A 77 -23.66 25.02 -4.40
N LYS A 78 -24.26 25.22 -5.58
CA LYS A 78 -25.10 26.39 -5.87
C LYS A 78 -26.32 26.44 -4.95
N ASN A 79 -27.07 25.34 -4.83
CA ASN A 79 -28.27 25.30 -4.00
C ASN A 79 -27.91 25.41 -2.51
N TYR A 80 -26.81 24.81 -2.07
CA TYR A 80 -26.29 24.96 -0.72
C TYR A 80 -25.94 26.43 -0.42
N ASP A 81 -25.16 27.09 -1.28
CA ASP A 81 -24.74 28.48 -1.08
C ASP A 81 -25.94 29.45 -1.03
N GLU A 82 -26.98 29.19 -1.83
CA GLU A 82 -28.23 29.94 -1.82
C GLU A 82 -28.98 29.76 -0.48
N ALA A 83 -29.12 28.52 -0.01
CA ALA A 83 -29.73 28.23 1.29
C ALA A 83 -28.95 28.87 2.45
N VAL A 84 -27.61 28.74 2.47
CA VAL A 84 -26.74 29.40 3.46
C VAL A 84 -26.98 30.90 3.48
N THR A 85 -27.00 31.54 2.30
CA THR A 85 -27.18 32.99 2.19
C THR A 85 -28.50 33.44 2.78
N LEU A 86 -29.60 32.72 2.48
CA LEU A 86 -30.93 33.06 2.99
C LEU A 86 -31.07 32.78 4.49
N ILE A 87 -30.51 31.68 4.99
CA ILE A 87 -30.54 31.34 6.42
C ILE A 87 -29.72 32.37 7.23
N HIS A 88 -28.54 32.76 6.75
CA HIS A 88 -27.72 33.79 7.42
C HIS A 88 -28.34 35.19 7.39
N ALA A 89 -29.29 35.45 6.48
CA ALA A 89 -30.00 36.72 6.39
C ALA A 89 -31.17 36.84 7.38
N LEU A 90 -31.57 35.75 8.03
CA LEU A 90 -32.63 35.75 9.04
C LEU A 90 -32.18 36.51 10.29
N SER A 91 -33.11 37.21 10.94
CA SER A 91 -32.79 37.96 12.16
C SER A 91 -32.72 37.07 13.40
N LYS A 92 -33.33 35.88 13.34
CA LYS A 92 -33.31 34.87 14.40
C LYS A 92 -32.52 33.64 13.98
N THR A 93 -32.00 32.93 14.98
CA THR A 93 -31.38 31.61 14.77
C THR A 93 -32.46 30.54 14.74
N TYR A 94 -32.39 29.67 13.73
CA TYR A 94 -33.27 28.53 13.56
C TYR A 94 -32.43 27.23 13.54
N GLU A 95 -32.33 26.56 14.70
CA GLU A 95 -31.47 25.38 14.89
C GLU A 95 -31.81 24.21 13.95
N ASP A 96 -33.09 24.06 13.59
CA ASP A 96 -33.52 23.03 12.62
C ASP A 96 -32.90 23.28 11.23
N LEU A 97 -32.92 24.54 10.76
CA LEU A 97 -32.33 24.91 9.48
C LEU A 97 -30.83 24.67 9.49
N ALA A 98 -30.14 25.01 10.59
CA ALA A 98 -28.71 24.77 10.74
C ALA A 98 -28.37 23.27 10.70
N THR A 99 -29.16 22.44 11.39
CA THR A 99 -28.97 20.98 11.41
C THR A 99 -29.16 20.37 10.02
N ARG A 100 -30.23 20.75 9.32
CA ARG A 100 -30.52 20.29 7.95
C ARG A 100 -29.48 20.77 6.94
N LEU A 101 -29.00 22.00 7.09
CA LEU A 101 -27.94 22.55 6.26
C LEU A 101 -26.63 21.78 6.40
N ALA A 102 -26.26 21.37 7.62
CA ALA A 102 -25.10 20.53 7.87
C ALA A 102 -25.18 19.18 7.14
N VAL A 103 -26.37 18.58 7.08
CA VAL A 103 -26.59 17.34 6.32
C VAL A 103 -26.33 17.53 4.82
N VAL A 104 -26.71 18.68 4.25
CA VAL A 104 -26.41 19.01 2.84
C VAL A 104 -24.92 19.26 2.65
N GLU A 105 -24.25 19.93 3.58
CA GLU A 105 -22.79 20.14 3.55
C GLU A 105 -22.03 18.81 3.55
N ASP A 106 -22.40 17.90 4.43
CA ASP A 106 -21.83 16.55 4.52
C ASP A 106 -22.03 15.79 3.21
N HIS A 107 -23.21 15.89 2.58
CA HIS A 107 -23.47 15.29 1.26
C HIS A 107 -22.49 15.81 0.19
N LEU A 108 -22.24 17.13 0.15
CA LEU A 108 -21.28 17.72 -0.77
C LEU A 108 -19.84 17.26 -0.49
N ALA A 109 -19.46 17.15 0.78
CA ALA A 109 -18.15 16.66 1.19
C ALA A 109 -17.95 15.19 0.79
N ILE A 110 -18.95 14.35 0.97
CA ILE A 110 -18.96 12.95 0.51
C ILE A 110 -18.80 12.89 -1.00
N GLY A 111 -19.54 13.71 -1.75
CA GLY A 111 -19.44 13.80 -3.21
C GLY A 111 -18.01 14.10 -3.66
N LYS A 112 -17.37 15.13 -3.08
CA LYS A 112 -15.97 15.52 -3.38
C LYS A 112 -14.97 14.41 -3.06
N ALA A 113 -15.16 13.71 -1.95
CA ALA A 113 -14.28 12.59 -1.57
C ALA A 113 -14.40 11.43 -2.56
N LEU A 114 -15.62 11.12 -3.03
CA LEU A 114 -15.83 10.11 -4.06
C LEU A 114 -15.22 10.53 -5.40
N ASP A 115 -15.38 11.78 -5.81
CA ASP A 115 -14.76 12.29 -7.05
C ASP A 115 -13.23 12.14 -7.00
N THR A 116 -12.63 12.39 -5.83
CA THR A 116 -11.19 12.21 -5.60
C THR A 116 -10.79 10.73 -5.71
N ALA A 117 -11.51 9.83 -5.04
CA ALA A 117 -11.24 8.39 -5.08
C ALA A 117 -11.45 7.79 -6.47
N GLU A 118 -12.44 8.27 -7.22
CA GLU A 118 -12.71 7.86 -8.60
C GLU A 118 -11.59 8.30 -9.55
N ALA A 119 -11.00 9.47 -9.33
CA ALA A 119 -9.93 10.01 -10.16
C ALA A 119 -8.57 9.38 -9.84
N SER A 120 -8.25 9.17 -8.56
CA SER A 120 -6.94 8.64 -8.15
C SER A 120 -6.85 7.12 -8.27
N LEU A 121 -7.94 6.41 -7.98
CA LEU A 121 -7.96 4.96 -7.81
C LEU A 121 -6.85 4.49 -6.84
N GLU A 122 -6.70 5.22 -5.73
CA GLU A 122 -5.77 4.90 -4.65
C GLU A 122 -6.54 4.39 -3.42
N ARG A 123 -5.95 3.42 -2.70
CA ARG A 123 -6.62 2.78 -1.56
C ARG A 123 -6.88 3.76 -0.41
N SER A 124 -5.97 4.71 -0.19
CA SER A 124 -6.14 5.74 0.84
C SER A 124 -7.37 6.63 0.62
N ASP A 125 -7.56 7.09 -0.62
CA ASP A 125 -8.68 7.97 -0.97
C ASP A 125 -10.01 7.22 -0.94
N PHE A 126 -9.99 5.95 -1.38
CA PHE A 126 -11.12 5.05 -1.23
C PHE A 126 -11.54 4.85 0.23
N ASP A 127 -10.58 4.56 1.12
CA ASP A 127 -10.88 4.33 2.54
C ASP A 127 -11.39 5.61 3.22
N GLN A 128 -10.87 6.78 2.84
CA GLN A 128 -11.40 8.07 3.29
C GLN A 128 -12.85 8.28 2.82
N ALA A 129 -13.12 8.08 1.53
CA ALA A 129 -14.47 8.23 0.98
C ALA A 129 -15.44 7.23 1.62
N LYS A 130 -15.02 5.99 1.84
CA LYS A 130 -15.79 4.95 2.53
C LYS A 130 -16.18 5.36 3.96
N GLY A 131 -15.26 5.96 4.71
CA GLY A 131 -15.52 6.47 6.04
C GLY A 131 -16.59 7.58 6.08
N LEU A 132 -16.61 8.45 5.06
CA LEU A 132 -17.60 9.52 4.92
C LEU A 132 -18.96 8.97 4.47
N VAL A 133 -18.99 8.07 3.48
CA VAL A 133 -20.25 7.45 3.01
C VAL A 133 -20.95 6.66 4.11
N ALA A 134 -20.20 6.04 5.04
CA ALA A 134 -20.79 5.36 6.19
C ALA A 134 -21.67 6.28 7.06
N GLN A 135 -21.34 7.58 7.08
CA GLN A 135 -22.04 8.64 7.82
C GLN A 135 -23.15 9.31 6.99
N ALA A 136 -23.30 8.98 5.71
CA ALA A 136 -24.26 9.61 4.82
C ALA A 136 -25.70 9.46 5.30
N VAL A 137 -26.43 10.57 5.36
CA VAL A 137 -27.87 10.61 5.65
C VAL A 137 -28.68 10.69 4.36
N LEU A 138 -28.26 11.51 3.40
CA LEU A 138 -28.91 11.70 2.09
C LEU A 138 -28.25 10.85 1.00
N ASN A 139 -29.06 10.29 0.10
CA ASN A 139 -28.62 9.58 -1.11
C ASN A 139 -27.57 8.48 -0.87
N LYS A 140 -27.63 7.82 0.30
CA LYS A 140 -26.64 6.84 0.75
C LYS A 140 -26.44 5.70 -0.25
N GLU A 141 -27.53 5.11 -0.77
CA GLU A 141 -27.46 4.01 -1.74
C GLU A 141 -26.70 4.40 -3.02
N THR A 142 -26.87 5.63 -3.49
CA THR A 142 -26.15 6.15 -4.66
C THR A 142 -24.64 6.23 -4.37
N PHE A 143 -24.26 6.70 -3.19
CA PHE A 143 -22.86 6.76 -2.77
C PHE A 143 -22.25 5.36 -2.56
N GLU A 144 -22.98 4.42 -1.99
CA GLU A 144 -22.55 3.02 -1.83
C GLU A 144 -22.33 2.35 -3.19
N SER A 145 -23.19 2.61 -4.17
CA SER A 145 -23.02 2.12 -5.54
C SER A 145 -21.76 2.70 -6.21
N ARG A 146 -21.50 4.00 -6.04
CA ARG A 146 -20.25 4.63 -6.51
C ARG A 146 -19.04 3.97 -5.87
N LEU A 147 -19.01 3.82 -4.55
CA LEU A 147 -17.91 3.13 -3.83
C LEU A 147 -17.66 1.73 -4.35
N SER A 148 -18.71 0.93 -4.57
CA SER A 148 -18.56 -0.42 -5.11
C SER A 148 -17.88 -0.41 -6.48
N THR A 149 -18.23 0.57 -7.32
CA THR A 149 -17.58 0.76 -8.62
C THR A 149 -16.11 1.16 -8.48
N VAL A 150 -15.78 2.06 -7.56
CA VAL A 150 -14.39 2.46 -7.27
C VAL A 150 -13.57 1.27 -6.77
N GLU A 151 -14.12 0.48 -5.84
CA GLU A 151 -13.43 -0.69 -5.28
C GLU A 151 -13.12 -1.73 -6.36
N ALA A 152 -14.05 -1.97 -7.29
CA ALA A 152 -13.83 -2.86 -8.42
C ALA A 152 -12.68 -2.35 -9.32
N LYS A 153 -12.67 -1.05 -9.67
CA LYS A 153 -11.62 -0.45 -10.48
C LYS A 153 -10.24 -0.47 -9.81
N ILE A 154 -10.18 -0.22 -8.50
CA ILE A 154 -8.93 -0.35 -7.74
C ILE A 154 -8.45 -1.79 -7.78
N SER A 155 -9.35 -2.75 -7.55
CA SER A 155 -9.02 -4.18 -7.55
C SER A 155 -8.54 -4.68 -8.92
N GLU A 156 -9.06 -4.10 -10.00
CA GLU A 156 -8.64 -4.35 -11.39
C GLU A 156 -7.26 -3.75 -11.66
N LYS A 157 -7.04 -2.46 -11.36
CA LYS A 157 -5.73 -1.77 -11.47
C LYS A 157 -4.63 -2.52 -10.71
N GLU A 158 -4.92 -2.98 -9.48
CA GLU A 158 -3.98 -3.78 -8.68
C GLU A 158 -3.70 -5.15 -9.33
N ALA A 159 -4.71 -5.79 -9.93
CA ALA A 159 -4.51 -7.06 -10.63
C ALA A 159 -3.66 -6.90 -11.89
N GLU A 160 -3.88 -5.84 -12.67
CA GLU A 160 -3.07 -5.51 -13.84
C GLU A 160 -1.61 -5.23 -13.45
N ALA A 161 -1.39 -4.51 -12.35
CA ALA A 161 -0.04 -4.25 -11.83
C ALA A 161 0.69 -5.56 -11.45
N LEU A 162 0.00 -6.51 -10.82
CA LEU A 162 0.57 -7.83 -10.51
C LEU A 162 0.90 -8.63 -11.77
N VAL A 163 0.05 -8.56 -12.81
CA VAL A 163 0.35 -9.18 -14.11
C VAL A 163 1.61 -8.55 -14.72
N ALA A 164 1.73 -7.23 -14.72
CA ALA A 164 2.92 -6.54 -15.22
C ALA A 164 4.19 -6.91 -14.44
N GLU A 165 4.10 -7.02 -13.10
CA GLU A 165 5.19 -7.47 -12.24
C GLU A 165 5.62 -8.91 -12.59
N ALA A 166 4.66 -9.83 -12.76
CA ALA A 166 4.94 -11.22 -13.12
C ALA A 166 5.58 -11.34 -14.51
N VAL A 167 5.09 -10.60 -15.50
CA VAL A 167 5.70 -10.54 -16.85
C VAL A 167 7.16 -10.09 -16.76
N GLN A 168 7.44 -8.99 -16.06
CA GLN A 168 8.80 -8.48 -15.90
C GLN A 168 9.72 -9.47 -15.17
N ALA A 169 9.22 -10.15 -14.14
CA ALA A 169 9.99 -11.14 -13.40
C ALA A 169 10.33 -12.37 -14.27
N VAL A 170 9.39 -12.84 -15.08
CA VAL A 170 9.61 -13.95 -16.04
C VAL A 170 10.60 -13.53 -17.13
N GLU A 171 10.45 -12.35 -17.73
CA GLU A 171 11.38 -11.83 -18.73
C GLU A 171 12.81 -11.68 -18.18
N ALA A 172 12.96 -11.22 -16.95
CA ALA A 172 14.26 -11.14 -16.28
C ALA A 172 14.86 -12.53 -16.07
N ALA A 173 14.06 -13.53 -15.70
CA ALA A 173 14.52 -14.91 -15.52
C ALA A 173 14.87 -15.60 -16.85
N GLU A 174 14.21 -15.25 -17.95
CA GLU A 174 14.57 -15.71 -19.29
C GLU A 174 15.88 -15.08 -19.79
N ALA A 175 16.07 -13.79 -19.53
CA ALA A 175 17.30 -13.08 -19.90
C ALA A 175 18.51 -13.58 -19.10
N GLU A 176 18.33 -13.85 -17.80
CA GLU A 176 19.38 -14.35 -16.91
C GLU A 176 18.89 -15.60 -16.14
N PRO A 177 19.02 -16.80 -16.74
CA PRO A 177 18.50 -18.05 -16.18
C PRO A 177 19.32 -18.49 -14.96
N THR A 178 18.92 -17.98 -13.80
CA THR A 178 19.50 -18.27 -12.48
C THR A 178 18.40 -18.75 -11.53
N LYS A 179 18.78 -19.51 -10.49
CA LYS A 179 17.82 -19.99 -9.48
C LYS A 179 17.09 -18.86 -8.76
N ASP A 180 17.79 -17.76 -8.47
CA ASP A 180 17.20 -16.59 -7.80
C ASP A 180 16.22 -15.82 -8.69
N ALA A 181 16.50 -15.72 -10.01
CA ALA A 181 15.55 -15.11 -10.95
C ALA A 181 14.32 -15.99 -11.17
N LEU A 182 14.50 -17.31 -11.28
CA LEU A 182 13.40 -18.27 -11.36
C LEU A 182 12.49 -18.18 -10.12
N ALA A 183 13.07 -18.15 -8.91
CA ALA A 183 12.29 -18.05 -7.67
C ALA A 183 11.46 -16.76 -7.61
N ARG A 184 12.01 -15.63 -8.07
CA ARG A 184 11.27 -14.36 -8.15
C ARG A 184 10.13 -14.42 -9.18
N ALA A 185 10.36 -15.05 -10.33
CA ALA A 185 9.33 -15.25 -11.35
C ALA A 185 8.20 -16.16 -10.84
N GLU A 186 8.53 -17.27 -10.18
CA GLU A 186 7.56 -18.19 -9.58
C GLU A 186 6.70 -17.51 -8.50
N ASP A 187 7.32 -16.72 -7.61
CA ASP A 187 6.60 -15.94 -6.59
C ASP A 187 5.64 -14.91 -7.21
N ALA A 188 6.11 -14.16 -8.22
CA ALA A 188 5.29 -13.16 -8.89
C ALA A 188 4.10 -13.79 -9.62
N VAL A 189 4.29 -14.91 -10.33
CA VAL A 189 3.21 -15.65 -11.00
C VAL A 189 2.22 -16.24 -9.98
N ALA A 190 2.70 -16.70 -8.82
CA ALA A 190 1.84 -17.22 -7.76
C ALA A 190 0.94 -16.16 -7.10
N ARG A 191 1.32 -14.87 -7.18
CA ARG A 191 0.52 -13.75 -6.67
C ARG A 191 -0.62 -13.32 -7.59
N LEU A 192 -0.70 -13.84 -8.81
CA LEU A 192 -1.77 -13.50 -9.74
C LEU A 192 -3.13 -14.01 -9.25
N LYS A 193 -4.17 -13.17 -9.39
CA LYS A 193 -5.54 -13.53 -8.99
C LYS A 193 -6.15 -14.62 -9.88
N ALA A 194 -5.71 -14.69 -11.13
CA ALA A 194 -6.11 -15.72 -12.10
C ALA A 194 -4.85 -16.44 -12.61
N PRO A 195 -4.90 -17.78 -12.79
CA PRO A 195 -3.78 -18.52 -13.37
C PRO A 195 -3.45 -18.01 -14.77
N ASP A 196 -2.17 -17.81 -15.04
CA ASP A 196 -1.64 -17.48 -16.36
C ASP A 196 -0.81 -18.67 -16.89
N GLU A 197 -1.41 -19.46 -17.78
CA GLU A 197 -0.79 -20.67 -18.34
C GLU A 197 0.44 -20.35 -19.20
N GLU A 198 0.49 -19.17 -19.82
CA GLU A 198 1.63 -18.75 -20.64
C GLU A 198 2.84 -18.46 -19.75
N LEU A 199 2.67 -17.63 -18.72
CA LEU A 199 3.73 -17.35 -17.75
C LEU A 199 4.18 -18.60 -17.00
N ALA A 200 3.24 -19.49 -16.65
CA ALA A 200 3.57 -20.77 -16.02
C ALA A 200 4.41 -21.67 -16.94
N THR A 201 4.12 -21.68 -18.25
CA THR A 201 4.88 -22.45 -19.24
C THR A 201 6.28 -21.86 -19.43
N ARG A 202 6.40 -20.54 -19.56
CA ARG A 202 7.69 -19.83 -19.67
C ARG A 202 8.59 -20.10 -18.46
N THR A 203 8.04 -20.04 -17.26
CA THR A 203 8.75 -20.35 -16.01
C THR A 203 9.31 -21.78 -15.99
N LYS A 204 8.54 -22.77 -16.48
CA LYS A 204 9.03 -24.16 -16.63
C LYS A 204 10.18 -24.27 -17.63
N THR A 205 10.11 -23.53 -18.74
CA THR A 205 11.19 -23.49 -19.74
C THR A 205 12.47 -22.88 -19.16
N VAL A 206 12.37 -21.83 -18.34
CA VAL A 206 13.52 -21.26 -17.62
C VAL A 206 14.12 -22.30 -16.67
N ALA A 207 13.32 -23.02 -15.89
CA ALA A 207 13.80 -24.07 -15.00
C ALA A 207 14.54 -25.20 -15.74
N GLN A 208 14.03 -25.61 -16.90
CA GLN A 208 14.71 -26.56 -17.79
C GLN A 208 16.04 -26.01 -18.30
N THR A 209 16.09 -24.74 -18.67
CA THR A 209 17.31 -24.06 -19.15
C THR A 209 18.36 -23.99 -18.05
N ILE A 210 17.98 -23.64 -16.82
CA ILE A 210 18.88 -23.65 -15.66
C ILE A 210 19.48 -25.04 -15.45
N THR A 211 18.63 -26.07 -15.46
CA THR A 211 19.08 -27.46 -15.27
C THR A 211 20.06 -27.88 -16.38
N ALA A 212 19.78 -27.51 -17.63
CA ALA A 212 20.67 -27.78 -18.76
C ALA A 212 22.01 -27.05 -18.64
N ASN A 213 22.00 -25.77 -18.24
CA ASN A 213 23.21 -24.97 -18.03
C ASN A 213 24.08 -25.55 -16.89
N GLU A 214 23.47 -25.99 -15.79
CA GLU A 214 24.20 -26.63 -14.68
C GLU A 214 24.83 -27.96 -15.11
N GLN A 215 24.11 -28.78 -15.88
CA GLN A 215 24.64 -30.03 -16.43
C GLN A 215 25.78 -29.79 -17.42
N ALA A 216 25.63 -28.82 -18.33
CA ALA A 216 26.68 -28.45 -19.28
C ALA A 216 27.93 -27.92 -18.56
N ALA A 217 27.77 -27.07 -17.54
CA ALA A 217 28.87 -26.58 -16.72
C ALA A 217 29.56 -27.72 -15.93
N ALA A 218 28.80 -28.66 -15.39
CA ALA A 218 29.35 -29.83 -14.70
C ALA A 218 30.13 -30.74 -15.65
N GLN A 219 29.62 -30.99 -16.85
CA GLN A 219 30.30 -31.77 -17.88
C GLN A 219 31.58 -31.08 -18.37
N ALA A 220 31.55 -29.76 -18.58
CA ALA A 220 32.72 -28.98 -18.97
C ALA A 220 33.83 -29.06 -17.90
N LYS A 221 33.48 -28.91 -16.62
CA LYS A 221 34.44 -29.10 -15.51
C LYS A 221 35.02 -30.51 -15.46
N ALA A 222 34.18 -31.54 -15.63
CA ALA A 222 34.63 -32.93 -15.62
C ALA A 222 35.58 -33.24 -16.79
N GLU A 223 35.36 -32.65 -17.97
CA GLU A 223 36.25 -32.79 -19.12
C GLU A 223 37.56 -32.01 -18.93
N GLU A 224 37.50 -30.81 -18.35
CA GLU A 224 38.68 -30.01 -18.01
C GLU A 224 39.57 -30.73 -16.98
N GLU A 225 38.98 -31.37 -15.97
CA GLU A 225 39.69 -32.24 -15.01
C GLU A 225 40.31 -33.48 -15.68
N ARG A 226 39.64 -34.10 -16.66
CA ARG A 226 40.20 -35.22 -17.45
C ARG A 226 41.39 -34.78 -18.30
N GLN A 227 41.31 -33.61 -18.92
CA GLN A 227 42.40 -33.05 -19.73
C GLN A 227 43.58 -32.61 -18.85
N ALA A 228 43.32 -32.06 -17.66
CA ALA A 228 44.36 -31.75 -16.69
C ALA A 228 45.05 -33.03 -16.14
N ALA A 229 44.29 -34.12 -15.93
CA ALA A 229 44.84 -35.40 -15.50
C ALA A 229 45.69 -36.11 -16.59
N THR A 230 45.45 -35.82 -17.87
CA THR A 230 46.25 -36.35 -19.00
C THR A 230 47.43 -35.44 -19.38
N ALA A 231 47.46 -34.19 -18.90
CA ALA A 231 48.56 -33.24 -19.09
C ALA A 231 49.69 -33.35 -18.02
N VAL A 232 49.67 -34.37 -17.15
CA VAL A 232 50.86 -34.73 -16.37
C VAL A 232 51.95 -35.12 -17.38
N PRO A 233 53.11 -34.45 -17.39
CA PRO A 233 54.19 -34.83 -18.29
C PRO A 233 54.57 -36.27 -18.04
N GLU A 234 54.45 -37.08 -19.07
CA GLU A 234 55.10 -38.38 -19.21
C GLU A 234 56.63 -38.14 -19.26
N GLN A 235 57.23 -37.75 -18.13
CA GLN A 235 58.67 -37.74 -17.95
C GLN A 235 59.09 -38.89 -17.03
N SER A 236 58.69 -40.10 -17.43
CA SER A 236 59.40 -41.32 -17.04
C SER A 236 59.14 -42.41 -18.08
N GLN A 237 59.63 -42.21 -19.30
CA GLN A 237 59.99 -43.33 -20.15
C GLN A 237 61.42 -43.79 -19.80
N PRO A 238 61.65 -45.11 -19.71
CA PRO A 238 62.92 -45.68 -19.28
C PRO A 238 63.95 -45.56 -20.41
N ALA A 239 64.96 -44.71 -20.19
CA ALA A 239 66.17 -44.74 -20.99
C ALA A 239 66.92 -46.05 -20.72
N ALA A 240 66.95 -46.92 -21.71
CA ALA A 240 67.93 -47.98 -21.82
C ALA A 240 69.33 -47.33 -21.96
N ALA A 241 69.98 -47.07 -20.82
CA ALA A 241 71.40 -46.72 -20.75
C ALA A 241 71.99 -47.23 -19.43
N SER A 242 72.89 -48.21 -19.54
CA SER A 242 73.90 -48.60 -18.56
C SER A 242 73.43 -49.05 -17.16
N ASN A 243 73.10 -50.32 -17.09
CA ASN A 243 72.84 -51.11 -15.89
C ASN A 243 74.13 -51.41 -15.07
N GLN A 244 74.94 -50.39 -14.75
CA GLN A 244 76.17 -50.53 -13.95
C GLN A 244 76.21 -49.67 -12.67
N ALA A 245 75.28 -48.72 -12.50
CA ALA A 245 75.21 -47.90 -11.28
C ALA A 245 74.36 -48.52 -10.16
N GLN A 246 73.54 -49.53 -10.45
CA GLN A 246 72.61 -50.14 -9.47
C GLN A 246 73.10 -51.46 -8.87
N THR A 247 74.25 -51.98 -9.30
CA THR A 247 74.88 -53.13 -8.65
C THR A 247 75.53 -52.68 -7.34
N SER A 248 74.88 -53.02 -6.22
CA SER A 248 75.48 -52.86 -4.90
C SER A 248 76.60 -53.87 -4.74
N VAL A 249 77.79 -53.38 -4.36
CA VAL A 249 78.97 -54.19 -4.05
C VAL A 249 79.42 -53.89 -2.63
N LEU A 250 80.10 -54.86 -2.03
CA LEU A 250 80.70 -54.72 -0.72
C LEU A 250 82.17 -54.34 -0.89
N VAL A 251 82.58 -53.25 -0.24
CA VAL A 251 83.97 -52.78 -0.21
C VAL A 251 84.50 -52.86 1.22
N THR A 252 85.81 -53.03 1.37
CA THR A 252 86.46 -53.00 2.69
C THR A 252 87.17 -51.66 2.88
N PRO A 253 87.25 -51.11 4.12
CA PRO A 253 87.86 -49.80 4.35
C PRO A 253 89.31 -49.67 3.86
N THR A 254 90.08 -50.77 3.87
CA THR A 254 91.50 -50.80 3.51
C THR A 254 91.82 -51.64 2.27
N GLY A 255 90.83 -52.29 1.65
CA GLY A 255 91.10 -53.24 0.58
C GLY A 255 91.02 -52.62 -0.80
N SER A 256 91.90 -53.09 -1.70
CA SER A 256 91.95 -52.69 -3.12
C SER A 256 90.91 -53.40 -4.00
N LYS A 257 89.90 -54.06 -3.40
CA LYS A 257 88.95 -54.93 -4.12
C LYS A 257 87.49 -54.74 -3.71
N TYR A 258 86.57 -54.96 -4.65
CA TYR A 258 85.13 -55.03 -4.39
C TYR A 258 84.59 -56.47 -4.51
N HIS A 259 83.49 -56.75 -3.81
CA HIS A 259 82.93 -58.08 -3.62
C HIS A 259 81.41 -58.12 -3.85
N THR A 260 80.88 -59.24 -4.36
CA THR A 260 79.41 -59.49 -4.43
C THR A 260 78.81 -59.94 -3.09
N ARG A 261 79.63 -60.48 -2.19
CA ARG A 261 79.24 -60.99 -0.86
C ARG A 261 80.41 -60.88 0.11
N LYS A 262 80.15 -60.96 1.41
CA LYS A 262 81.21 -61.02 2.44
C LYS A 262 82.15 -62.20 2.12
N CYS A 263 83.44 -61.92 1.91
CA CYS A 263 84.41 -62.88 1.39
C CYS A 263 85.70 -62.88 2.23
N GLY A 264 85.66 -63.58 3.36
CA GLY A 264 86.72 -63.59 4.37
C GLY A 264 86.33 -62.81 5.63
N ASN A 265 87.24 -62.69 6.59
CA ASN A 265 86.97 -62.17 7.94
C ASN A 265 87.09 -60.63 8.07
N GLY A 266 86.67 -59.88 7.04
CA GLY A 266 86.76 -58.41 7.00
C GLY A 266 85.45 -57.70 7.34
N THR A 267 85.55 -56.41 7.67
CA THR A 267 84.40 -55.50 7.77
C THR A 267 84.08 -54.95 6.38
N TYR A 268 82.82 -55.05 5.95
CA TYR A 268 82.36 -54.64 4.62
C TYR A 268 81.30 -53.55 4.71
N THR A 269 81.45 -52.52 3.90
CA THR A 269 80.46 -51.45 3.73
C THR A 269 79.81 -51.54 2.35
N PRO A 270 78.49 -51.33 2.23
CA PRO A 270 77.82 -51.29 0.95
C PRO A 270 78.23 -50.04 0.17
N ALA A 271 78.55 -50.21 -1.12
CA ALA A 271 78.86 -49.15 -2.08
C ALA A 271 78.28 -49.52 -3.45
N THR A 272 78.20 -48.58 -4.38
CA THR A 272 77.82 -48.90 -5.77
C THR A 272 79.03 -49.38 -6.56
N LEU A 273 78.84 -50.21 -7.59
CA LEU A 273 79.92 -50.70 -8.44
C LEU A 273 80.67 -49.55 -9.13
N ALA A 274 79.96 -48.49 -9.54
CA ALA A 274 80.55 -47.27 -10.09
C ALA A 274 81.43 -46.52 -9.06
N GLU A 275 80.99 -46.42 -7.81
CA GLU A 275 81.79 -45.84 -6.72
C GLU A 275 83.03 -46.68 -6.42
N ALA A 276 82.92 -48.00 -6.44
CA ALA A 276 84.07 -48.89 -6.25
C ALA A 276 85.11 -48.76 -7.38
N GLN A 277 84.66 -48.69 -8.64
CA GLN A 277 85.54 -48.53 -9.80
C GLN A 277 86.19 -47.15 -9.83
N SER A 278 85.46 -46.08 -9.51
CA SER A 278 86.03 -44.72 -9.44
C SER A 278 87.07 -44.57 -8.32
N ARG A 279 86.97 -45.38 -7.26
CA ARG A 279 87.99 -45.51 -6.22
C ARG A 279 89.19 -46.39 -6.61
N GLY A 280 89.23 -46.91 -7.84
CA GLY A 280 90.32 -47.75 -8.35
C GLY A 280 90.32 -49.19 -7.79
N LEU A 281 89.18 -49.66 -7.26
CA LEU A 281 89.06 -51.01 -6.72
C LEU A 281 88.86 -52.03 -7.86
N THR A 282 89.50 -53.19 -7.73
CA THR A 282 89.42 -54.28 -8.70
C THR A 282 88.51 -55.42 -8.21
N PRO A 283 87.93 -56.26 -9.08
CA PRO A 283 87.08 -57.36 -8.62
C PRO A 283 87.86 -58.40 -7.81
N CYS A 284 87.26 -58.93 -6.75
CA CYS A 284 87.82 -60.07 -6.04
C CYS A 284 87.69 -61.35 -6.87
N ALA A 285 88.81 -61.99 -7.22
CA ALA A 285 88.85 -63.26 -7.99
C ALA A 285 88.03 -64.42 -7.38
N LYS A 286 87.70 -64.35 -6.07
CA LYS A 286 86.81 -65.35 -5.42
C LYS A 286 85.32 -64.99 -5.51
N CYS A 287 85.00 -63.71 -5.70
CA CYS A 287 83.62 -63.21 -5.81
C CYS A 287 83.18 -63.01 -7.25
N PHE A 288 84.14 -62.81 -8.15
CA PHE A 288 83.99 -62.61 -9.58
C PHE A 288 85.03 -63.52 -10.27
N PRO A 289 84.71 -64.81 -10.45
CA PRO A 289 85.57 -65.74 -11.20
C PRO A 289 85.66 -65.37 -12.68
#